data_AF-A0A175RA82-F1
#
_entry.id   AF-A0A175RA82-F1
#
_cell.length_a   1.000
_cell.length_b   1.000
_cell.length_c   1.000
_cell.angle_alpha   90.00
_cell.angle_beta   90.00
_cell.angle_gamma   90.00
#
_symmetry.space_group_name_H-M   'P 1'
#
loop_
_entity.id
_entity.type
_entity.pdbx_description
1 polymer ?
#
loop_
_entity_poly.entity_id
_entity_poly.type
_entity_poly.pdbx_seq_one_letter_code
_entity_poly.pdbx_strand_id
1 'polypeptide(L)' 'MARFQVLRQHDGDKQYYEGDVRTLSKADAANLVRLGVLEELNDDDELASEPEPKPAETEKAAPKLKNKAEPPVSNKALD' A
#
# COMPACT_ATOMS: atom_id res chain seq x y z
N MET A 1 -1.37 -7.02 -19.91
CA MET A 1 -1.39 -6.52 -18.52
C MET A 1 -2.27 -5.29 -18.50
N ALA A 2 -3.03 -5.06 -17.43
CA ALA A 2 -3.94 -3.92 -17.29
C ALA A 2 -3.58 -3.12 -16.04
N ARG A 3 -4.01 -1.87 -16.00
CA ARG A 3 -3.84 -0.97 -14.84
C ARG A 3 -5.06 -1.08 -13.95
N PHE A 4 -4.81 -1.09 -12.64
CA PHE A 4 -5.85 -1.18 -11.64
C PHE A 4 -5.58 -0.20 -10.51
N GLN A 5 -6.60 0.52 -10.07
CA GLN A 5 -6.53 1.34 -8.85
C GLN A 5 -6.94 0.51 -7.65
N VAL A 6 -6.21 0.67 -6.55
CA VAL A 6 -6.50 0.02 -5.28
C VAL A 6 -7.56 0.83 -4.54
N LEU A 7 -8.74 0.23 -4.36
CA LEU A 7 -9.84 0.84 -3.61
C LEU A 7 -9.72 0.64 -2.10
N ARG A 8 -9.00 -0.40 -1.66
CA ARG A 8 -8.85 -0.73 -0.23
C ARG A 8 -7.48 -1.31 0.05
N GLN A 9 -6.89 -0.91 1.18
CA GLN A 9 -5.65 -1.52 1.67
C GLN A 9 -5.83 -3.03 1.86
N HIS A 10 -4.89 -3.80 1.31
CA HIS A 10 -4.86 -5.25 1.43
C HIS A 10 -3.44 -5.74 1.75
N ASP A 11 -3.29 -6.33 2.93
CA ASP A 11 -2.05 -6.95 3.38
C ASP A 11 -2.10 -8.45 3.08
N GLY A 12 -1.40 -8.85 2.02
CA GLY A 12 -1.19 -10.26 1.64
C GLY A 12 0.22 -10.45 1.10
N ASP A 13 0.42 -11.43 0.22
CA ASP A 13 1.73 -11.67 -0.42
C ASP A 13 2.29 -10.43 -1.13
N LYS A 14 1.38 -9.60 -1.66
CA LYS A 14 1.69 -8.29 -2.22
C LYS A 14 0.94 -7.24 -1.42
N GLN A 15 1.66 -6.20 -1.05
CA GLN A 15 1.09 -5.08 -0.30
C GLN A 15 0.44 -4.09 -1.27
N TYR A 16 -0.86 -3.88 -1.07
CA TYR A 16 -1.67 -2.91 -1.82
C TYR A 16 -2.09 -1.79 -0.88
N TYR A 17 -1.79 -0.55 -1.26
CA TYR A 17 -2.17 0.65 -0.52
C TYR A 17 -3.37 1.31 -1.20
N GLU A 18 -4.37 1.71 -0.43
CA GLU A 18 -5.54 2.43 -0.96
C GLU A 18 -5.11 3.69 -1.73
N GLY A 19 -5.67 3.89 -2.92
CA GLY A 19 -5.31 4.96 -3.84
C GLY A 19 -4.09 4.68 -4.74
N ASP A 20 -3.34 3.60 -4.51
CA ASP A 20 -2.21 3.20 -5.36
C ASP A 20 -2.68 2.63 -6.70
N VAL A 21 -1.86 2.72 -7.74
CA VAL A 21 -2.15 2.16 -9.07
C VAL A 21 -1.15 1.06 -9.39
N ARG A 22 -1.66 -0.13 -9.70
CA ARG A 22 -0.85 -1.31 -10.00
C ARG A 22 -1.12 -1.82 -11.40
N THR A 23 -0.05 -2.32 -12.03
CA THR A 23 -0.14 -3.04 -13.30
C THR A 23 -0.01 -4.53 -13.04
N LEU A 24 -1.02 -5.31 -13.39
CA LEU A 24 -1.05 -6.76 -13.20
C LEU A 24 -1.83 -7.46 -14.32
N SER A 25 -1.82 -8.78 -14.32
CA SER A 25 -2.62 -9.56 -15.27
C SER A 25 -4.09 -9.56 -14.85
N LYS A 26 -5.02 -9.67 -15.82
CA LYS A 26 -6.45 -9.77 -15.52
C LYS A 26 -6.79 -11.01 -14.68
N ALA A 27 -6.03 -12.09 -14.86
CA ALA A 27 -6.20 -13.32 -14.08
C ALA A 27 -5.88 -13.11 -12.59
N ASP A 28 -4.78 -12.41 -12.29
CA ASP A 28 -4.40 -12.08 -10.91
C ASP A 28 -5.36 -11.04 -10.30
N ALA A 29 -5.80 -10.07 -11.12
CA ALA A 29 -6.70 -9.01 -10.68
C ALA A 29 -8.14 -9.49 -10.46
N ALA A 30 -8.61 -10.52 -11.16
CA ALA A 30 -10.01 -10.95 -11.15
C ALA A 30 -10.55 -11.19 -9.72
N ASN A 31 -9.77 -11.87 -8.88
CA ASN A 31 -10.15 -12.12 -7.49
C ASN A 31 -10.16 -10.83 -6.67
N LEU A 32 -9.16 -9.97 -6.85
CA LEU A 32 -9.05 -8.70 -6.11
C LEU A 32 -10.16 -7.71 -6.52
N VAL A 33 -10.51 -7.66 -7.80
CA VAL A 33 -11.65 -6.88 -8.31
C VAL A 33 -12.96 -7.43 -7.76
N ARG A 34 -13.15 -8.75 -7.78
CA ARG A 34 -14.33 -9.40 -7.20
C ARG A 34 -14.48 -9.13 -5.69
N LEU A 35 -13.37 -9.03 -4.97
CA LEU A 35 -13.35 -8.70 -3.54
C LEU A 35 -13.49 -7.19 -3.26
N GLY A 36 -13.51 -6.35 -4.30
CA GLY A 36 -13.56 -4.88 -4.16
C GLY A 36 -12.26 -4.26 -3.66
N VAL A 37 -11.12 -4.93 -3.86
CA VAL A 37 -9.78 -4.42 -3.52
C VAL A 37 -9.19 -3.59 -4.65
N LEU A 38 -9.45 -4.00 -5.90
CA LEU A 38 -8.94 -3.35 -7.12
C LEU A 38 -10.09 -2.95 -8.04
N GLU A 39 -9.88 -1.92 -8.86
CA GLU A 39 -10.76 -1.49 -9.94
C GLU A 39 -9.96 -1.35 -11.24
N GLU A 40 -10.50 -1.78 -12.37
CA GLU A 40 -9.82 -1.69 -13.68
C GLU A 40 -9.81 -0.24 -14.15
N LEU A 41 -8.61 0.34 -14.28
CA LEU A 41 -8.42 1.69 -14.79
C LEU A 41 -8.32 1.60 -16.32
N ASN A 42 -9.43 1.85 -17.01
CA ASN A 42 -9.40 2.06 -18.45
C ASN A 42 -8.90 3.48 -18.71
N ASP A 43 -8.03 3.67 -19.70
CA ASP A 43 -7.52 5.00 -20.07
C ASP A 43 -8.66 5.94 -20.59
N ASP A 44 -9.88 5.43 -20.78
CA ASP A 44 -11.09 6.18 -21.14
C ASP A 44 -11.91 6.67 -19.91
N ASP A 45 -11.57 6.25 -18.68
CA ASP A 45 -12.29 6.56 -17.44
C ASP A 45 -11.65 7.73 -16.64
N GLU A 46 -11.07 8.72 -17.32
CA GLU A 46 -10.59 9.98 -16.70
C GLU A 46 -11.73 10.83 -16.05
N LEU A 47 -12.97 10.35 -16.02
CA LEU A 47 -14.14 11.11 -15.57
C LEU A 47 -14.92 10.52 -14.39
N ALA A 48 -14.55 9.34 -13.86
CA ALA A 48 -15.36 8.68 -12.83
C ALA A 48 -14.54 7.92 -11.79
N SER A 49 -13.65 8.62 -11.08
CA SER A 49 -13.47 8.43 -9.63
C SER A 49 -12.47 9.44 -9.10
N GLU A 50 -12.99 10.52 -8.55
CA GLU A 50 -12.31 11.30 -7.54
C GLU A 50 -12.49 10.53 -6.22
N PRO A 51 -11.53 9.70 -5.74
CA PRO A 51 -11.51 9.41 -4.32
C PRO A 51 -11.09 10.72 -3.67
N GLU A 52 -12.05 11.40 -3.05
CA GLU A 52 -11.80 12.54 -2.18
C GLU A 52 -10.54 12.26 -1.33
N PRO A 53 -9.62 13.22 -1.21
CA PRO A 53 -8.37 13.03 -0.49
C PRO A 53 -8.70 12.88 0.99
N LYS A 54 -8.84 11.63 1.46
CA LYS A 54 -8.84 11.37 2.90
C LYS A 54 -7.37 11.47 3.33
N PRO A 55 -6.99 12.43 4.18
CA PRO A 55 -5.65 12.46 4.75
C PRO A 55 -5.56 11.28 5.72
N ALA A 56 -5.20 10.10 5.21
CA ALA A 56 -4.72 9.03 6.05
C ALA A 56 -3.31 9.44 6.49
N GLU A 57 -3.29 10.26 7.54
CA GLU A 57 -2.18 10.48 8.46
C GLU A 57 -1.72 9.10 8.97
N THR A 58 -0.96 8.41 8.13
CA THR A 58 -0.02 7.41 8.60
C THR A 58 1.34 8.03 8.39
N GLU A 59 1.84 8.61 9.47
CA GLU A 59 3.26 8.82 9.64
C GLU A 59 3.99 7.48 9.43
N LYS A 60 4.31 7.13 8.18
CA LYS A 60 5.41 6.24 7.87
C LYS A 60 6.29 6.91 6.83
N ALA A 61 7.12 7.78 7.39
CA ALA A 61 8.54 7.82 7.12
C ALA A 61 8.90 7.86 5.62
N ALA A 62 9.22 9.08 5.17
CA ALA A 62 10.44 9.26 4.37
C ALA A 62 11.52 8.28 4.88
N PRO A 63 12.25 7.55 4.03
CA PRO A 63 13.30 6.66 4.48
C PRO A 63 14.34 7.53 5.19
N LYS A 64 14.21 7.66 6.52
CA LYS A 64 15.21 8.27 7.37
C LYS A 64 16.38 7.30 7.35
N LEU A 65 17.31 7.52 6.43
CA LEU A 65 18.68 7.02 6.49
C LEU A 65 19.23 7.37 7.87
N LYS A 66 19.13 6.44 8.83
CA LYS A 66 19.74 6.55 10.15
C LYS A 66 20.50 5.26 10.43
N ASN A 67 21.72 5.30 9.92
CA ASN A 67 22.96 4.86 10.56
C ASN A 67 22.86 3.71 11.57
N LYS A 68 23.46 2.58 11.19
CA LYS A 68 24.41 1.75 11.94
C LYS A 68 24.27 1.67 13.48
N ALA A 69 24.17 0.41 13.93
CA ALA A 69 24.67 -0.18 15.18
C ALA A 69 23.81 -0.10 16.46
N GLU A 70 23.26 -1.28 16.77
CA GLU A 70 23.29 -2.03 18.04
C GLU A 70 22.77 -1.40 19.34
N PRO A 71 21.80 -2.05 20.04
CA PRO A 71 21.38 -1.63 21.37
C PRO A 71 22.41 -2.04 22.44
N PRO A 72 22.82 -1.16 23.37
CA PRO A 72 23.49 -1.61 24.58
C PRO A 72 22.46 -2.29 25.48
N VAL A 73 22.62 -3.59 25.70
CA VAL A 73 21.82 -4.37 26.66
C VAL A 73 22.24 -3.94 28.06
N SER A 74 21.42 -3.11 28.72
CA SER A 74 21.61 -2.74 30.12
C SER A 74 21.00 -3.83 31.00
N ASN A 75 21.83 -4.75 31.51
CA ASN A 75 21.46 -5.65 32.60
C ASN A 75 22.02 -5.16 33.94
N LYS A 76 21.33 -5.56 35.00
CA LYS A 76 21.11 -4.87 36.28
C LYS A 76 21.78 -5.63 37.44
N ALA A 77 22.54 -4.94 38.31
CA ALA A 77 22.91 -5.25 39.72
C ALA A 77 23.88 -4.13 40.19
N LEU A 78 23.82 -3.43 41.34
CA LEU A 78 23.28 -3.67 42.69
C LEU A 78 23.75 -4.99 43.32
N ASP A 79 25.03 -5.07 43.67
CA ASP A 79 25.57 -4.92 45.05
C ASP A 79 27.09 -4.69 44.99
#